data_AF-A0A9K3KLA0-F1
#
_entry.id   AF-A0A9K3KLA0-F1
#
_cell.length_a   1.000
_cell.length_b   1.000
_cell.length_c   1.000
_cell.angle_alpha   90.00
_cell.angle_beta   90.00
_cell.angle_gamma   90.00
#
_symmetry.space_group_name_H-M   'P 1'
#
loop_
_entity.id
_entity.type
_entity.pdbx_description
1 polymer ?
#
loop_
_entity_poly.entity_id
_entity_poly.type
_entity_poly.pdbx_seq_one_letter_code
_entity_poly.pdbx_strand_id
1 'polypeptide(L)'
;MWSRTKLLSTHPAFVHTNALEFIGGLLCYIIALTAVSTRPSQFPPTPILRTDCDNTSAIAWFSKMTTSSVIGQNLIRLFAEFMLLSPLGLRMDHLAGELNTKADVISHMSCGKRTRILESLPPESRTLIAPSLDAVFQCEMGASDKTKQLGRVRAMRIHFIWFLRQHHLYGSFFPVNKLPLETLNYFMASYAAHLGTGHTLSARLVKVGTIKTYIAAAASLCMAFDDDSSGRDPRKMLGESNLSPPLKRVCDELKRWEDIPDRREPWTVALQLLFQTNAADADWSSKEAVLSDWFRVMQLAGGRRGEWAQDRGRGLITNPDLNARGDPAAFCLQDINFFASGKKKLTVAQALAPPKAVETVLLKWRMQKNGDHGEEKQFSCNEDDPKLCVILKWINIVRRFVKFFGYKHNVPMAVYRHDDTNNLCYITSADIEDGMQRTAIELYELDTQRDKDDIKRFSAHSLRVGACVILQALGFQDHQIQQLLRWKSDKWRTYTRNLFIMTKKHNRV
;
A
#
# COMPACT_ATOMS: atom_id res chain seq x y z
N MET A 1 -18.69 11.17 -5.13
CA MET A 1 -19.10 12.25 -4.20
C MET A 1 -20.58 12.02 -3.90
N TRP A 2 -20.92 11.36 -2.79
CA TRP A 2 -22.33 11.10 -2.45
C TRP A 2 -22.80 12.20 -1.49
N SER A 3 -23.50 13.21 -2.00
CA SER A 3 -24.22 14.14 -1.14
C SER A 3 -25.42 13.41 -0.54
N ARG A 4 -25.43 13.20 0.78
CA ARG A 4 -26.62 12.73 1.50
C ARG A 4 -27.65 13.85 1.51
N THR A 5 -28.57 13.86 0.55
CA THR A 5 -29.85 14.56 0.67
C THR A 5 -30.75 13.74 1.61
N LYS A 6 -31.21 14.33 2.72
CA LYS A 6 -32.30 13.73 3.50
C LYS A 6 -33.53 13.70 2.60
N LEU A 7 -34.08 12.52 2.34
CA LEU A 7 -35.34 12.38 1.62
C LEU A 7 -36.45 13.02 2.46
N LEU A 8 -37.33 13.79 1.81
CA LEU A 8 -38.55 14.31 2.46
C LEU A 8 -39.43 13.13 2.89
N SER A 9 -40.21 13.30 3.96
CA SER A 9 -41.11 12.25 4.48
C SER A 9 -42.18 11.81 3.47
N THR A 10 -42.43 12.61 2.44
CA THR A 10 -43.34 12.34 1.33
C THR A 10 -42.69 11.57 0.18
N HIS A 11 -41.37 11.38 0.21
CA HIS A 11 -40.65 10.69 -0.86
C HIS A 11 -40.93 9.18 -0.80
N PRO A 12 -41.24 8.50 -1.93
CA PRO A 12 -41.63 7.09 -1.94
C PRO A 12 -40.55 6.13 -1.39
N ALA A 13 -39.28 6.52 -1.43
CA ALA A 13 -38.17 5.76 -0.83
C ALA A 13 -37.83 6.15 0.63
N PHE A 14 -38.61 7.03 1.26
CA PHE A 14 -38.40 7.40 2.67
C PHE A 14 -38.91 6.28 3.59
N VAL A 15 -38.03 5.76 4.44
CA VAL A 15 -38.39 4.77 5.48
C VAL A 15 -38.39 5.45 6.83
N HIS A 16 -39.54 5.42 7.50
CA HIS A 16 -39.73 6.05 8.81
C HIS A 16 -39.01 5.27 9.92
N THR A 17 -38.48 5.96 10.94
CA THR A 17 -37.74 5.35 12.06
C THR A 17 -38.51 4.22 12.74
N ASN A 18 -39.79 4.42 13.05
CA ASN A 18 -40.67 3.36 13.61
C ASN A 18 -40.64 2.05 12.80
N ALA A 19 -40.57 2.13 11.47
CA ALA A 19 -40.50 0.94 10.62
C ALA A 19 -39.12 0.27 10.72
N LEU A 20 -38.04 1.04 10.82
CA LEU A 20 -36.68 0.52 11.01
C LEU A 20 -36.51 -0.18 12.36
N GLU A 21 -37.06 0.39 13.43
CA GLU A 21 -37.01 -0.21 14.77
C GLU A 21 -37.88 -1.46 14.86
N PHE A 22 -39.05 -1.47 14.20
CA PHE A 22 -39.86 -2.68 14.06
C PHE A 22 -39.11 -3.79 13.30
N ILE A 23 -38.42 -3.44 12.21
CA ILE A 23 -37.55 -4.39 11.48
C ILE A 23 -36.41 -4.91 12.38
N GLY A 24 -35.83 -4.05 13.22
CA GLY A 24 -34.81 -4.47 14.21
C GLY A 24 -35.34 -5.56 15.14
N GLY A 25 -36.52 -5.36 15.72
CA GLY A 25 -37.19 -6.38 16.54
C GLY A 25 -37.51 -7.66 15.76
N LEU A 26 -37.97 -7.54 14.51
CA LEU A 26 -38.30 -8.67 13.65
C LEU A 26 -37.05 -9.51 13.34
N LEU A 27 -35.92 -8.88 13.06
CA LEU A 27 -34.65 -9.56 12.85
C LEU A 27 -34.19 -10.30 14.12
N CYS A 28 -34.31 -9.68 15.30
CA CYS A 28 -34.03 -10.35 16.57
C CYS A 28 -34.89 -11.60 16.75
N TYR A 29 -36.18 -11.52 16.44
CA TYR A 29 -37.10 -12.65 16.49
C TYR A 29 -36.70 -13.77 15.51
N ILE A 30 -36.40 -13.45 14.25
CA ILE A 30 -35.97 -14.44 13.24
C ILE A 30 -34.65 -15.14 13.65
N ILE A 31 -33.70 -14.39 14.21
CA ILE A 31 -32.43 -14.94 14.71
C ILE A 31 -32.69 -15.92 15.86
N ALA A 32 -33.54 -15.54 16.81
CA ALA A 32 -33.88 -16.40 17.95
C ALA A 32 -34.65 -17.64 17.50
N LEU A 33 -35.61 -17.49 16.58
CA LEU A 33 -36.35 -18.61 15.99
C LEU A 33 -35.38 -19.61 15.33
N THR A 34 -34.42 -19.11 14.54
CA THR A 34 -33.38 -19.94 13.93
C THR A 34 -32.53 -20.67 14.98
N ALA A 35 -32.18 -20.00 16.09
CA ALA A 35 -31.42 -20.62 17.17
C ALA A 35 -32.21 -21.74 17.87
N VAL A 36 -33.50 -21.54 18.14
CA VAL A 36 -34.39 -22.55 18.74
C VAL A 36 -34.57 -23.73 17.80
N SER A 37 -34.81 -23.51 16.51
CA SER A 37 -34.96 -24.59 15.53
C SER A 37 -33.69 -25.40 15.32
N THR A 38 -32.51 -24.77 15.39
CA THR A 38 -31.23 -25.45 15.16
C THR A 38 -30.67 -26.16 16.40
N ARG A 39 -31.01 -25.68 17.60
CA ARG A 39 -30.49 -26.20 18.88
C ARG A 39 -31.59 -26.30 19.94
N PRO A 40 -32.66 -27.08 19.70
CA PRO A 40 -33.85 -27.08 20.56
C PRO A 40 -33.55 -27.51 22.01
N SER A 41 -32.56 -28.39 22.22
CA SER A 41 -32.16 -28.85 23.55
C SER A 41 -31.50 -27.78 24.44
N GLN A 42 -31.11 -26.63 23.88
CA GLN A 42 -30.52 -25.52 24.64
C GLN A 42 -31.58 -24.56 25.21
N PHE A 43 -32.87 -24.80 24.92
CA PHE A 43 -33.97 -23.91 25.27
C PHE A 43 -35.08 -24.69 25.99
N PRO A 44 -35.90 -24.02 26.81
CA PRO A 44 -37.06 -24.65 27.44
C PRO A 44 -38.08 -25.11 26.38
N PRO A 45 -38.98 -26.06 26.70
CA PRO A 45 -39.97 -26.61 25.76
C PRO A 45 -40.88 -25.56 25.10
N THR A 46 -41.15 -24.46 25.79
CA THR A 46 -41.95 -23.31 25.31
C THR A 46 -41.15 -22.02 25.50
N PRO A 47 -40.15 -21.75 24.63
CA PRO A 47 -39.30 -20.59 24.78
C PRO A 47 -40.07 -19.31 24.49
N ILE A 48 -39.80 -18.28 25.30
CA ILE A 48 -40.31 -16.92 25.09
C ILE A 48 -39.10 -16.01 24.92
N LEU A 49 -38.96 -15.41 23.74
CA LEU A 49 -37.98 -14.37 23.50
C LEU A 49 -38.44 -13.09 24.18
N ARG A 50 -37.65 -12.61 25.15
CA ARG A 50 -37.79 -11.26 25.70
C ARG A 50 -36.92 -10.30 24.91
N THR A 51 -37.53 -9.26 24.35
CA THR A 51 -36.86 -8.18 23.63
C THR A 51 -37.18 -6.85 24.30
N ASP A 52 -36.19 -5.97 24.31
CA ASP A 52 -36.30 -4.64 24.89
C ASP A 52 -36.19 -3.61 23.76
N CYS A 53 -37.04 -2.58 23.78
CA CYS A 53 -37.01 -1.48 22.81
C CYS A 53 -37.48 -0.18 23.45
N ASP A 54 -36.97 0.94 22.96
CA ASP A 54 -37.32 2.30 23.40
C ASP A 54 -38.38 2.96 22.51
N ASN A 55 -38.67 2.42 21.32
CA ASN A 55 -39.72 2.92 20.45
C ASN A 55 -41.10 2.35 20.78
N THR A 56 -41.93 3.19 21.38
CA THR A 56 -43.30 2.88 21.79
C THR A 56 -44.23 2.51 20.63
N SER A 57 -43.98 3.01 19.42
CA SER A 57 -44.77 2.65 18.23
C SER A 57 -44.42 1.25 17.73
N ALA A 58 -43.14 0.88 17.70
CA ALA A 58 -42.69 -0.46 17.35
C ALA A 58 -43.21 -1.49 18.37
N ILE A 59 -43.11 -1.20 19.67
CA ILE A 59 -43.69 -2.03 20.75
C ILE A 59 -45.20 -2.20 20.53
N ALA A 60 -45.92 -1.09 20.27
CA ALA A 60 -47.35 -1.16 20.02
C ALA A 60 -47.69 -2.02 18.78
N TRP A 61 -46.87 -1.98 17.73
CA TRP A 61 -47.07 -2.83 16.55
C TRP A 61 -46.84 -4.30 16.86
N PHE A 62 -45.84 -4.65 17.69
CA PHE A 62 -45.61 -6.04 18.14
C PHE A 62 -46.70 -6.54 19.09
N SER A 63 -47.19 -5.70 20.01
CA SER A 63 -48.19 -6.10 20.99
C SER A 63 -49.61 -6.10 20.45
N LYS A 64 -49.96 -5.13 19.59
CA LYS A 64 -51.34 -4.93 19.10
C LYS A 64 -51.55 -5.46 17.68
N MET A 65 -50.48 -5.75 16.94
CA MET A 65 -50.53 -6.25 15.57
C MET A 65 -51.38 -5.38 14.63
N THR A 66 -51.39 -4.06 14.85
CA THR A 66 -52.17 -3.12 14.05
C THR A 66 -51.50 -1.76 13.93
N THR A 67 -51.73 -1.09 12.80
CA THR A 67 -51.24 0.26 12.50
C THR A 67 -51.98 0.87 11.31
N SER A 68 -52.08 2.19 11.27
CA SER A 68 -52.60 2.94 10.11
C SER A 68 -51.54 3.17 9.03
N SER A 69 -50.26 2.86 9.30
CA SER A 69 -49.17 3.00 8.32
C SER A 69 -49.19 1.85 7.31
N VAL A 70 -49.22 2.15 6.02
CA VAL A 70 -49.16 1.13 4.94
C VAL A 70 -47.87 0.29 5.04
N ILE A 71 -46.71 0.94 5.26
CA ILE A 71 -45.44 0.23 5.46
C ILE A 71 -45.49 -0.64 6.72
N GLY A 72 -46.05 -0.11 7.81
CA GLY A 72 -46.23 -0.87 9.05
C GLY A 72 -47.14 -2.08 8.88
N GLN A 73 -48.24 -1.96 8.14
CA GLN A 73 -49.16 -3.07 7.85
C GLN A 73 -48.46 -4.19 7.08
N ASN A 74 -47.63 -3.86 6.09
CA ASN A 74 -46.85 -4.85 5.35
C ASN A 74 -45.82 -5.56 6.23
N LEU A 75 -45.16 -4.83 7.14
CA LEU A 75 -44.22 -5.42 8.10
C LEU A 75 -44.92 -6.31 9.14
N ILE A 76 -46.11 -5.93 9.61
CA ILE A 76 -46.91 -6.75 10.51
C ILE A 76 -47.36 -8.04 9.81
N ARG A 77 -47.76 -7.98 8.53
CA ARG A 77 -48.07 -9.19 7.74
C ARG A 77 -46.87 -10.13 7.66
N LEU A 78 -45.69 -9.61 7.34
CA LEU A 78 -44.46 -10.39 7.33
C LEU A 78 -44.18 -11.02 8.70
N PHE A 79 -44.32 -10.26 9.79
CA PHE A 79 -44.14 -10.79 11.14
C PHE A 79 -45.17 -11.87 11.50
N ALA A 80 -46.44 -11.70 11.12
CA ALA A 80 -47.50 -12.68 11.35
C ALA A 80 -47.18 -14.02 10.66
N GLU A 81 -46.64 -14.00 9.44
CA GLU A 81 -46.18 -15.21 8.74
C GLU A 81 -45.09 -15.95 9.54
N PHE A 82 -44.15 -15.22 10.15
CA PHE A 82 -43.12 -15.83 11.01
C PHE A 82 -43.65 -16.31 12.37
N MET A 83 -44.83 -15.88 12.79
CA MET A 83 -45.48 -16.33 14.03
C MET A 83 -46.37 -17.56 13.79
N LEU A 84 -46.87 -17.76 12.57
CA LEU A 84 -47.67 -18.93 12.22
C LEU A 84 -46.87 -20.20 12.47
N LEU A 85 -47.34 -21.02 13.42
CA LEU A 85 -46.71 -22.29 13.84
C LEU A 85 -45.32 -22.13 14.48
N SER A 86 -44.94 -20.92 14.90
CA SER A 86 -43.65 -20.73 15.57
C SER A 86 -43.64 -21.36 16.97
N PRO A 87 -42.60 -22.15 17.32
CA PRO A 87 -42.41 -22.65 18.67
C PRO A 87 -41.91 -21.56 19.64
N LEU A 88 -41.61 -20.35 19.15
CA LEU A 88 -41.04 -19.25 19.93
C LEU A 88 -42.09 -18.17 20.19
N GLY A 89 -42.44 -17.96 21.47
CA GLY A 89 -43.20 -16.78 21.87
C GLY A 89 -42.35 -15.52 21.82
N LEU A 90 -42.97 -14.35 21.65
CA LEU A 90 -42.31 -13.05 21.72
C LEU A 90 -42.96 -12.19 22.80
N ARG A 91 -42.14 -11.59 23.65
CA ARG A 91 -42.52 -10.49 24.54
C ARG A 91 -41.59 -9.32 24.32
N MET A 92 -42.17 -8.16 24.03
CA MET A 92 -41.43 -6.92 23.87
C MET A 92 -41.77 -5.97 25.01
N ASP A 93 -40.77 -5.59 25.78
CA ASP A 93 -40.92 -4.65 26.89
C ASP A 93 -40.30 -3.29 26.53
N HIS A 94 -40.80 -2.22 27.16
CA HIS A 94 -40.20 -0.90 27.01
C HIS A 94 -38.94 -0.79 27.86
N LEU A 95 -37.83 -0.43 27.22
CA LEU A 95 -36.59 -0.05 27.87
C LEU A 95 -36.36 1.44 27.66
N ALA A 96 -36.18 2.19 28.74
CA ALA A 96 -35.85 3.60 28.63
C ALA A 96 -34.57 3.77 27.81
N GLY A 97 -34.54 4.73 26.88
CA GLY A 97 -33.39 4.93 25.98
C GLY A 97 -32.05 5.09 26.72
N GLU A 98 -32.05 5.64 27.94
CA GLU A 98 -30.86 5.76 28.80
C GLU A 98 -30.25 4.40 29.20
N LEU A 99 -31.05 3.32 29.18
CA LEU A 99 -30.64 1.95 29.48
C LEU A 99 -30.30 1.15 28.21
N ASN A 100 -30.63 1.66 27.02
CA ASN A 100 -30.41 0.99 25.71
C ASN A 100 -28.97 1.15 25.17
N THR A 101 -28.01 1.43 26.04
CA THR A 101 -26.67 1.93 25.66
C THR A 101 -25.88 0.97 24.75
N LYS A 102 -26.02 -0.35 24.92
CA LYS A 102 -25.31 -1.34 24.10
C LYS A 102 -25.91 -1.47 22.70
N ALA A 103 -27.25 -1.49 22.58
CA ALA A 103 -27.90 -1.55 21.28
C ALA A 103 -27.72 -0.21 20.54
N ASP A 104 -27.77 0.91 21.25
CA ASP A 104 -27.50 2.24 20.72
C ASP A 104 -26.07 2.40 20.21
N VAL A 105 -25.07 1.79 20.83
CA VAL A 105 -23.70 1.81 20.28
C VAL A 105 -23.64 1.11 18.90
N ILE A 106 -24.54 0.15 18.66
CA ILE A 106 -24.66 -0.60 17.40
C ILE A 106 -25.55 0.14 16.39
N SER A 107 -26.69 0.69 16.82
CA SER A 107 -27.71 1.35 15.98
C SER A 107 -27.47 2.87 15.80
N HIS A 108 -27.14 3.56 16.89
CA HIS A 108 -26.87 5.01 17.01
C HIS A 108 -25.38 5.30 17.12
N MET A 109 -24.69 5.23 15.98
CA MET A 109 -23.31 5.64 15.84
C MET A 109 -23.15 7.18 15.79
N SER A 110 -23.59 7.89 16.85
CA SER A 110 -23.12 9.19 17.36
C SER A 110 -24.12 9.81 18.36
N CYS A 111 -23.61 10.48 19.41
CA CYS A 111 -24.32 11.41 20.31
C CYS A 111 -24.74 10.87 21.71
N GLY A 112 -23.80 10.38 22.51
CA GLY A 112 -24.04 10.07 23.93
C GLY A 112 -23.63 11.17 24.94
N LYS A 113 -23.12 12.32 24.49
CA LYS A 113 -22.50 13.33 25.37
C LYS A 113 -23.52 14.33 25.96
N ARG A 114 -24.55 14.70 25.20
CA ARG A 114 -25.61 15.64 25.62
C ARG A 114 -26.46 15.05 26.74
N THR A 115 -26.96 13.83 26.54
CA THR A 115 -27.85 13.15 27.48
C THR A 115 -27.17 12.94 28.83
N ARG A 116 -25.92 12.43 28.83
CA ARG A 116 -25.12 12.25 30.06
C ARG A 116 -24.90 13.53 30.86
N ILE A 117 -24.69 14.68 30.19
CA ILE A 117 -24.46 15.95 30.89
C ILE A 117 -25.77 16.48 31.48
N LEU A 118 -26.89 16.39 30.75
CA LEU A 118 -28.20 16.78 31.29
C LEU A 118 -28.62 15.88 32.46
N GLU A 119 -28.35 14.57 32.38
CA GLU A 119 -28.65 13.61 33.44
C GLU A 119 -27.80 13.83 34.71
N SER A 120 -26.59 14.37 34.56
CA SER A 120 -25.72 14.74 35.70
C SER A 120 -26.18 15.98 36.46
N LEU A 121 -27.17 16.72 35.93
CA LEU A 121 -27.74 17.91 36.56
C LEU A 121 -29.03 17.57 37.33
N PRO A 122 -29.36 18.33 38.41
CA PRO A 122 -30.61 18.17 39.14
C PRO A 122 -31.84 18.31 38.22
N PRO A 123 -32.90 17.50 38.38
CA PRO A 123 -34.06 17.47 37.48
C PRO A 123 -34.68 18.85 37.22
N GLU A 124 -34.78 19.71 38.25
CA GLU A 124 -35.35 21.05 38.15
C GLU A 124 -34.51 21.98 37.27
N SER A 125 -33.21 21.72 37.19
CA SER A 125 -32.25 22.52 36.42
C SER A 125 -32.15 22.09 34.96
N ARG A 126 -32.57 20.86 34.60
CA ARG A 126 -32.41 20.29 33.26
C ARG A 126 -33.19 21.10 32.21
N THR A 127 -34.44 21.44 32.50
CA THR A 127 -35.33 22.18 31.59
C THR A 127 -34.88 23.63 31.40
N LEU A 128 -34.33 24.23 32.46
CA LEU A 128 -33.85 25.62 32.47
C LEU A 128 -32.50 25.77 31.75
N ILE A 129 -31.61 24.79 31.90
CA ILE A 129 -30.26 24.82 31.34
C ILE A 129 -30.21 24.25 29.92
N ALA A 130 -31.15 23.37 29.53
CA ALA A 130 -31.16 22.74 28.21
C ALA A 130 -30.98 23.71 27.02
N PRO A 131 -31.66 24.88 26.95
CA PRO A 131 -31.46 25.83 25.84
C PRO A 131 -30.05 26.42 25.80
N SER A 132 -29.47 26.71 26.97
CA SER A 132 -28.11 27.24 27.10
C SER A 132 -27.06 26.17 26.78
N LEU A 133 -27.31 24.92 27.19
CA LEU A 133 -26.49 23.76 26.85
C LEU A 133 -26.54 23.49 25.34
N ASP A 134 -27.71 23.65 24.72
CA ASP A 134 -27.91 23.53 23.28
C ASP A 134 -27.16 24.65 22.52
N ALA A 135 -27.15 25.88 23.04
CA ALA A 135 -26.32 26.97 22.51
C ALA A 135 -24.82 26.69 22.66
N VAL A 136 -24.37 26.17 23.80
CA VAL A 136 -22.97 25.74 24.02
C VAL A 136 -22.60 24.61 23.07
N PHE A 137 -23.48 23.62 22.87
CA PHE A 137 -23.26 22.59 21.87
C PHE A 137 -23.25 23.15 20.46
N GLN A 138 -24.11 24.12 20.11
CA GLN A 138 -24.06 24.78 18.80
C GLN A 138 -22.77 25.58 18.59
N CYS A 139 -22.26 26.25 19.63
CA CYS A 139 -20.96 26.92 19.60
C CYS A 139 -19.78 25.92 19.51
N GLU A 140 -19.82 24.80 20.25
CA GLU A 140 -18.86 23.69 20.12
C GLU A 140 -18.98 22.97 18.76
N MET A 141 -20.15 23.01 18.11
CA MET A 141 -20.46 22.38 16.83
C MET A 141 -20.32 23.33 15.64
N GLY A 142 -19.66 24.49 15.80
CA GLY A 142 -19.47 25.52 14.77
C GLY A 142 -19.37 24.94 13.36
N ALA A 143 -20.17 25.46 12.44
CA ALA A 143 -20.52 24.89 11.12
C ALA A 143 -19.41 24.06 10.42
N SER A 144 -19.16 22.79 10.81
CA SER A 144 -18.02 22.01 10.26
C SER A 144 -17.94 20.53 10.70
N ASP A 145 -17.36 19.70 9.83
CA ASP A 145 -16.61 18.43 10.00
C ASP A 145 -17.00 17.30 10.99
N LYS A 146 -17.65 17.53 12.13
CA LYS A 146 -17.91 16.47 13.14
C LYS A 146 -18.83 15.36 12.62
N THR A 147 -19.91 15.68 11.91
CA THR A 147 -20.82 14.67 11.32
C THR A 147 -20.13 13.82 10.24
N LYS A 148 -19.21 14.43 9.46
CA LYS A 148 -18.38 13.70 8.48
C LYS A 148 -17.39 12.77 9.16
N GLN A 149 -16.75 13.21 10.25
CA GLN A 149 -15.83 12.41 11.04
C GLN A 149 -16.54 11.22 11.71
N LEU A 150 -17.74 11.42 12.25
CA LEU A 150 -18.56 10.35 12.85
C LEU A 150 -18.99 9.30 11.80
N GLY A 151 -19.43 9.75 10.62
CA GLY A 151 -19.73 8.85 9.50
C GLY A 151 -18.51 8.02 9.05
N ARG A 152 -17.31 8.62 9.11
CA ARG A 152 -16.04 7.95 8.78
C ARG A 152 -15.66 6.88 9.80
N VAL A 153 -15.75 7.17 11.10
CA VAL A 153 -15.53 6.18 12.17
C VAL A 153 -16.52 5.03 12.02
N ARG A 154 -17.77 5.32 11.65
CA ARG A 154 -18.78 4.30 11.40
C ARG A 154 -18.40 3.34 10.29
N ALA A 155 -18.02 3.87 9.13
CA ALA A 155 -17.59 3.06 8.02
C ALA A 155 -16.35 2.21 8.39
N MET A 156 -15.41 2.75 9.16
CA MET A 156 -14.20 2.01 9.59
C MET A 156 -14.51 0.84 10.54
N ARG A 157 -15.49 0.99 11.44
CA ARG A 157 -15.96 -0.12 12.30
C ARG A 157 -16.64 -1.22 11.49
N ILE A 158 -17.50 -0.84 10.54
CA ILE A 158 -18.15 -1.79 9.62
C ILE A 158 -17.09 -2.54 8.81
N HIS A 159 -16.06 -1.83 8.32
CA HIS A 159 -14.94 -2.45 7.61
C HIS A 159 -14.18 -3.45 8.48
N PHE A 160 -13.99 -3.17 9.77
CA PHE A 160 -13.38 -4.14 10.69
C PHE A 160 -14.24 -5.40 10.88
N ILE A 161 -15.56 -5.24 11.02
CA ILE A 161 -16.49 -6.38 11.08
C ILE A 161 -16.44 -7.20 9.78
N TRP A 162 -16.37 -6.52 8.63
CA TRP A 162 -16.21 -7.17 7.34
C TRP A 162 -14.91 -7.97 7.27
N PHE A 163 -13.79 -7.39 7.70
CA PHE A 163 -12.50 -8.10 7.83
C PHE A 163 -12.65 -9.36 8.71
N LEU A 164 -13.26 -9.25 9.88
CA LEU A 164 -13.48 -10.41 10.75
C LEU A 164 -14.32 -11.50 10.08
N ARG A 165 -15.33 -11.13 9.26
CA ARG A 165 -16.14 -12.11 8.52
C ARG A 165 -15.36 -12.77 7.38
N GLN A 166 -14.64 -11.99 6.58
CA GLN A 166 -13.85 -12.51 5.45
C GLN A 166 -12.77 -13.49 5.90
N HIS A 167 -12.22 -13.28 7.10
CA HIS A 167 -11.19 -14.14 7.66
C HIS A 167 -11.74 -15.23 8.59
N HIS A 168 -13.07 -15.42 8.65
CA HIS A 168 -13.73 -16.41 9.52
C HIS A 168 -13.44 -16.23 11.02
N LEU A 169 -13.13 -15.00 11.44
CA LEU A 169 -12.79 -14.64 12.82
C LEU A 169 -13.99 -14.12 13.61
N TYR A 170 -15.11 -13.77 12.97
CA TYR A 170 -16.26 -13.12 13.62
C TYR A 170 -16.75 -13.89 14.87
N GLY A 171 -17.02 -15.19 14.74
CA GLY A 171 -17.52 -16.00 15.88
C GLY A 171 -16.50 -16.11 17.02
N SER A 172 -15.22 -16.24 16.70
CA SER A 172 -14.14 -16.35 17.67
C SER A 172 -13.75 -15.01 18.30
N PHE A 173 -14.08 -13.89 17.65
CA PHE A 173 -13.71 -12.54 18.07
C PHE A 173 -14.70 -11.93 19.07
N PHE A 174 -16.01 -12.13 18.86
CA PHE A 174 -17.05 -11.47 19.66
C PHE A 174 -17.31 -11.97 21.09
N PRO A 175 -16.67 -13.03 21.64
CA PRO A 175 -16.54 -13.18 23.09
C PRO A 175 -15.32 -12.38 23.59
N VAL A 176 -15.31 -11.06 23.32
CA VAL A 176 -14.14 -10.18 23.52
C VAL A 176 -13.58 -10.31 24.92
N ASN A 177 -14.45 -10.30 25.93
CA ASN A 177 -14.13 -10.46 27.35
C ASN A 177 -13.45 -11.80 27.72
N LYS A 178 -13.65 -12.85 26.92
CA LYS A 178 -13.00 -14.16 27.13
C LYS A 178 -11.65 -14.27 26.41
N LEU A 179 -11.33 -13.34 25.51
CA LEU A 179 -10.07 -13.38 24.78
C LEU A 179 -8.94 -12.76 25.60
N PRO A 180 -7.74 -13.36 25.62
CA PRO A 180 -6.55 -12.72 26.19
C PRO A 180 -6.25 -11.38 25.51
N LEU A 181 -5.74 -10.41 26.27
CA LEU A 181 -5.36 -9.09 25.73
C LEU A 181 -4.33 -9.21 24.60
N GLU A 182 -3.39 -10.15 24.73
CA GLU A 182 -2.41 -10.46 23.69
C GLU A 182 -3.09 -10.87 22.38
N THR A 183 -4.11 -11.73 22.43
CA THR A 183 -4.89 -12.14 21.25
C THR A 183 -5.55 -10.94 20.59
N LEU A 184 -6.12 -10.02 21.37
CA LEU A 184 -6.71 -8.78 20.85
C LEU A 184 -5.66 -7.87 20.20
N ASN A 185 -4.45 -7.77 20.78
CA ASN A 185 -3.34 -7.04 20.19
C ASN A 185 -2.94 -7.59 18.81
N TYR A 186 -2.89 -8.91 18.67
CA TYR A 186 -2.59 -9.57 17.40
C TYR A 186 -3.72 -9.41 16.37
N PHE A 187 -5.00 -9.39 16.78
CA PHE A 187 -6.08 -9.04 15.86
C PHE A 187 -5.95 -7.60 15.33
N MET A 188 -5.60 -6.64 16.19
CA MET A 188 -5.35 -5.26 15.77
C MET A 188 -4.15 -5.15 14.83
N ALA A 189 -3.06 -5.87 15.10
CA ALA A 189 -1.88 -5.91 14.25
C ALA A 189 -2.17 -6.53 12.87
N SER A 190 -2.91 -7.64 12.83
CA SER A 190 -3.34 -8.29 11.60
C SER A 190 -4.26 -7.39 10.76
N TYR A 191 -5.19 -6.68 11.40
CA TYR A 191 -6.02 -5.71 10.72
C TYR A 191 -5.20 -4.52 10.16
N ALA A 192 -4.20 -4.04 10.92
CA ALA A 192 -3.27 -3.00 10.45
C ALA A 192 -2.48 -3.45 9.22
N ALA A 193 -1.99 -4.68 9.21
CA ALA A 193 -1.27 -5.27 8.06
C ALA A 193 -2.20 -5.40 6.84
N HIS A 194 -3.44 -5.87 7.05
CA HIS A 194 -4.45 -5.96 5.99
C HIS A 194 -4.73 -4.58 5.36
N LEU A 195 -4.95 -3.55 6.18
CA LEU A 195 -5.13 -2.16 5.71
C LEU A 195 -3.91 -1.66 4.92
N GLY A 196 -2.70 -2.03 5.36
CA GLY A 196 -1.42 -1.69 4.71
C GLY A 196 -1.28 -2.22 3.28
N THR A 197 -2.10 -3.18 2.86
CA THR A 197 -2.14 -3.71 1.49
C THR A 197 -3.14 -2.99 0.57
N GLY A 198 -3.85 -1.98 1.08
CA GLY A 198 -4.81 -1.19 0.32
C GLY A 198 -6.27 -1.60 0.49
N HIS A 199 -6.55 -2.62 1.31
CA HIS A 199 -7.90 -3.02 1.70
C HIS A 199 -8.48 -2.03 2.72
N THR A 200 -8.83 -0.85 2.22
CA THR A 200 -9.43 0.25 2.98
C THR A 200 -10.82 0.57 2.41
N LEU A 201 -11.60 1.43 3.07
CA LEU A 201 -12.87 1.92 2.52
C LEU A 201 -12.74 2.58 1.14
N SER A 202 -11.54 3.09 0.82
CA SER A 202 -11.24 3.69 -0.48
C SER A 202 -10.55 2.73 -1.45
N ALA A 203 -10.37 1.45 -1.08
CA ALA A 203 -9.71 0.41 -1.87
C ALA A 203 -8.34 0.82 -2.45
N ARG A 204 -7.57 1.60 -1.68
CA ARG A 204 -6.23 2.08 -2.04
C ARG A 204 -5.31 2.13 -0.84
N LEU A 205 -4.01 2.21 -1.10
CA LEU A 205 -2.99 2.47 -0.09
C LEU A 205 -3.24 3.82 0.59
N VAL A 206 -3.06 3.86 1.91
CA VAL A 206 -3.23 5.07 2.72
C VAL A 206 -2.05 5.21 3.68
N LYS A 207 -1.75 6.45 4.08
CA LYS A 207 -0.70 6.74 5.07
C LYS A 207 -0.96 6.01 6.39
N VAL A 208 0.10 5.68 7.13
CA VAL A 208 0.04 5.02 8.44
C VAL A 208 -0.83 5.80 9.42
N GLY A 209 -0.84 7.14 9.33
CA GLY A 209 -1.72 7.98 10.14
C GLY A 209 -3.20 7.64 9.92
N THR A 210 -3.60 7.37 8.68
CA THR A 210 -4.96 6.91 8.38
C THR A 210 -5.19 5.48 8.89
N ILE A 211 -4.23 4.57 8.75
CA ILE A 211 -4.34 3.20 9.28
C ILE A 211 -4.58 3.23 10.81
N LYS A 212 -3.85 4.09 11.54
CA LYS A 212 -4.07 4.32 12.98
C LYS A 212 -5.50 4.77 13.30
N THR A 213 -6.15 5.54 12.43
CA THR A 213 -7.58 5.90 12.62
C THR A 213 -8.53 4.72 12.45
N TYR A 214 -8.27 3.80 11.51
CA TYR A 214 -9.05 2.56 11.38
C TYR A 214 -8.90 1.67 12.60
N ILE A 215 -7.67 1.51 13.10
CA ILE A 215 -7.37 0.72 14.29
C ILE A 215 -8.05 1.33 15.52
N ALA A 216 -8.03 2.66 15.68
CA ALA A 216 -8.74 3.33 16.76
C ALA A 216 -10.26 3.10 16.68
N ALA A 217 -10.83 3.15 15.48
CA ALA A 217 -12.24 2.83 15.27
C ALA A 217 -12.56 1.36 15.63
N ALA A 218 -11.72 0.40 15.21
CA ALA A 218 -11.85 -1.01 15.56
C ALA A 218 -11.73 -1.24 17.09
N ALA A 219 -10.74 -0.64 17.73
CA ALA A 219 -10.53 -0.74 19.17
C ALA A 219 -11.73 -0.21 19.96
N SER A 220 -12.29 0.93 19.53
CA SER A 220 -13.49 1.49 20.15
C SER A 220 -14.74 0.60 20.01
N LEU A 221 -14.80 -0.24 18.98
CA LEU A 221 -15.84 -1.26 18.87
C LEU A 221 -15.59 -2.37 19.90
N CYS A 222 -14.36 -2.87 19.99
CA CYS A 222 -13.99 -3.95 20.91
C CYS A 222 -14.28 -3.57 22.36
N MET A 223 -13.86 -2.38 22.79
CA MET A 223 -14.08 -1.88 24.14
C MET A 223 -15.57 -1.71 24.49
N ALA A 224 -16.45 -1.55 23.50
CA ALA A 224 -17.88 -1.49 23.75
C ALA A 224 -18.51 -2.87 24.02
N PHE A 225 -17.85 -3.95 23.57
CA PHE A 225 -18.25 -5.34 23.79
C PHE A 225 -17.41 -6.05 24.86
N ASP A 226 -16.44 -5.35 25.44
CA ASP A 226 -15.61 -5.83 26.53
C ASP A 226 -16.25 -5.35 27.84
N ASP A 227 -16.89 -6.26 28.57
CA ASP A 227 -17.47 -5.99 29.89
C ASP A 227 -16.48 -6.19 31.04
N ASP A 228 -15.20 -6.44 30.70
CA ASP A 228 -14.11 -6.50 31.66
C ASP A 228 -13.88 -5.13 32.33
N SER A 229 -14.01 -5.10 33.65
CA SER A 229 -13.75 -3.95 34.52
C SER A 229 -12.31 -3.42 34.45
N SER A 230 -11.37 -4.17 33.85
CA SER A 230 -9.97 -3.74 33.68
C SER A 230 -9.79 -2.53 32.76
N GLY A 231 -10.81 -2.18 31.95
CA GLY A 231 -10.74 -1.05 31.03
C GLY A 231 -9.68 -1.19 29.94
N ARG A 232 -9.31 -2.43 29.60
CA ARG A 232 -8.23 -2.74 28.67
C ARG A 232 -8.51 -2.25 27.25
N ASP A 233 -7.47 -1.72 26.62
CA ASP A 233 -7.49 -1.25 25.23
C ASP A 233 -6.79 -2.28 24.34
N PRO A 234 -7.46 -2.87 23.32
CA PRO A 234 -6.87 -3.90 22.47
C PRO A 234 -5.69 -3.41 21.63
N ARG A 235 -5.41 -2.10 21.62
CA ARG A 235 -4.23 -1.53 20.95
C ARG A 235 -2.98 -1.54 21.82
N LYS A 236 -3.10 -1.82 23.13
CA LYS A 236 -2.06 -1.58 24.14
C LYS A 236 -1.83 -2.80 25.02
N MET A 237 -0.72 -2.79 25.73
CA MET A 237 -0.52 -3.65 26.91
C MET A 237 -1.21 -3.03 28.13
N LEU A 238 -1.50 -3.83 29.14
CA LEU A 238 -2.17 -3.36 30.36
C LEU A 238 -1.31 -2.28 31.05
N GLY A 239 -1.90 -1.13 31.35
CA GLY A 239 -1.21 -0.02 32.03
C GLY A 239 -0.28 0.82 31.13
N GLU A 240 -0.12 0.46 29.86
CA GLU A 240 0.75 1.21 28.93
C GLU A 240 -0.01 2.28 28.14
N SER A 241 0.69 3.37 27.79
CA SER A 241 0.17 4.43 26.94
C SER A 241 0.41 4.18 25.45
N ASN A 242 1.43 3.37 25.12
CA ASN A 242 1.91 3.09 23.77
C ASN A 242 1.15 1.94 23.08
N LEU A 243 1.32 1.84 21.75
CA LEU A 243 0.83 0.69 20.98
C LEU A 243 1.55 -0.58 21.43
N SER A 244 0.83 -1.69 21.51
CA SER A 244 1.37 -3.00 21.82
C SER A 244 2.49 -3.38 20.84
N PRO A 245 3.51 -4.15 21.26
CA PRO A 245 4.65 -4.51 20.42
C PRO A 245 4.30 -5.05 19.02
N PRO A 246 3.34 -5.99 18.83
CA PRO A 246 3.01 -6.48 17.49
C PRO A 246 2.39 -5.38 16.60
N LEU A 247 1.50 -4.57 17.14
CA LEU A 247 0.86 -3.47 16.40
C LEU A 247 1.86 -2.36 16.06
N LYS A 248 2.75 -2.04 17.01
CA LYS A 248 3.83 -1.07 16.82
C LYS A 248 4.75 -1.51 15.69
N ARG A 249 5.22 -2.77 15.67
CA ARG A 249 6.09 -3.29 14.59
C ARG A 249 5.44 -3.15 13.21
N VAL A 250 4.16 -3.49 13.08
CA VAL A 250 3.44 -3.33 11.79
C VAL A 250 3.34 -1.86 11.39
N CYS A 251 2.96 -0.98 12.32
CA CYS A 251 2.89 0.46 12.05
C CYS A 251 4.24 1.08 11.72
N ASP A 252 5.31 0.69 12.41
CA ASP A 252 6.66 1.17 12.16
C ASP A 252 7.16 0.71 10.78
N GLU A 253 6.85 -0.53 10.38
CA GLU A 253 7.16 -1.03 9.04
C GLU A 253 6.38 -0.27 7.97
N LEU A 254 5.07 -0.07 8.13
CA LEU A 254 4.26 0.72 7.21
C LEU A 254 4.73 2.17 7.13
N LYS A 255 5.17 2.76 8.25
CA LYS A 255 5.74 4.09 8.30
C LYS A 255 7.12 4.13 7.62
N ARG A 256 7.95 3.11 7.80
CA ARG A 256 9.19 2.93 7.05
C ARG A 256 8.94 2.93 5.55
N TRP A 257 7.90 2.24 5.07
CA TRP A 257 7.49 2.26 3.65
C TRP A 257 6.98 3.63 3.21
N GLU A 258 6.17 4.31 4.02
CA GLU A 258 5.66 5.66 3.75
C GLU A 258 6.78 6.71 3.70
N ASP A 259 7.78 6.59 4.56
CA ASP A 259 8.86 7.55 4.75
C ASP A 259 10.04 7.32 3.80
N ILE A 260 9.96 6.42 2.82
CA ILE A 260 10.95 6.34 1.73
C ILE A 260 10.61 7.48 0.75
N PRO A 261 11.24 8.67 0.87
CA PRO A 261 10.93 9.80 -0.01
C PRO A 261 11.58 9.53 -1.37
N ASP A 262 10.97 10.01 -2.45
CA ASP A 262 11.53 9.93 -3.80
C ASP A 262 11.99 8.53 -4.20
N ARG A 263 11.17 7.53 -3.86
CA ARG A 263 11.45 6.14 -4.20
C ARG A 263 11.57 6.01 -5.71
N ARG A 264 12.80 5.89 -6.19
CA ARG A 264 13.07 5.78 -7.62
C ARG A 264 12.44 4.52 -8.18
N GLU A 265 11.82 4.64 -9.33
CA GLU A 265 11.17 3.50 -9.98
C GLU A 265 12.22 2.60 -10.64
N PRO A 266 12.01 1.27 -10.66
CA PRO A 266 12.95 0.35 -11.28
C PRO A 266 12.98 0.55 -12.79
N TRP A 267 14.17 0.59 -13.37
CA TRP A 267 14.32 0.38 -14.82
C TRP A 267 14.05 -1.10 -15.12
N THR A 268 12.91 -1.40 -15.73
CA THR A 268 12.44 -2.76 -15.99
C THR A 268 12.97 -3.30 -17.33
N VAL A 269 12.84 -4.61 -17.56
CA VAL A 269 13.17 -5.20 -18.87
C VAL A 269 12.25 -4.66 -19.97
N ALA A 270 10.98 -4.39 -19.66
CA ALA A 270 10.03 -3.80 -20.62
C ALA A 270 10.45 -2.39 -21.05
N LEU A 271 10.85 -1.53 -20.10
CA LEU A 271 11.41 -0.21 -20.41
C LEU A 271 12.69 -0.31 -21.26
N GLN A 272 13.57 -1.25 -20.93
CA GLN A 272 14.79 -1.49 -21.69
C GLN A 272 14.51 -1.93 -23.14
N LEU A 273 13.54 -2.82 -23.34
CA LEU A 273 13.14 -3.30 -24.66
C LEU A 273 12.47 -2.21 -25.48
N LEU A 274 11.58 -1.42 -24.88
CA LEU A 274 10.95 -0.28 -25.55
C LEU A 274 12.01 0.76 -25.96
N PHE A 275 12.92 1.12 -25.05
CA PHE A 275 14.02 2.04 -25.36
C PHE A 275 14.89 1.51 -26.51
N GLN A 276 15.19 0.20 -26.52
CA GLN A 276 15.93 -0.42 -27.61
C GLN A 276 15.20 -0.36 -28.95
N THR A 277 13.89 -0.59 -28.94
CA THR A 277 13.04 -0.49 -30.14
C THR A 277 13.06 0.94 -30.68
N ASN A 278 12.88 1.93 -29.81
CA ASN A 278 12.85 3.34 -30.22
C ASN A 278 14.23 3.84 -30.71
N ALA A 279 15.31 3.23 -30.22
CA ALA A 279 16.67 3.53 -30.65
C ALA A 279 17.17 2.64 -31.81
N ALA A 280 16.33 1.77 -32.38
CA ALA A 280 16.77 0.76 -33.35
C ALA A 280 17.34 1.38 -34.64
N ASP A 281 16.72 2.47 -35.11
CA ASP A 281 17.10 3.17 -36.34
C ASP A 281 18.02 4.38 -36.06
N ALA A 282 18.39 4.60 -34.80
CA ALA A 282 19.26 5.72 -34.43
C ALA A 282 20.68 5.48 -34.93
N ASP A 283 21.37 6.54 -35.34
CA ASP A 283 22.78 6.43 -35.74
C ASP A 283 23.60 5.80 -34.60
N TRP A 284 24.57 4.96 -34.94
CA TRP A 284 25.36 4.22 -33.97
C TRP A 284 26.07 5.11 -32.94
N SER A 285 26.36 6.38 -33.29
CA SER A 285 26.99 7.38 -32.45
C SER A 285 26.02 8.32 -31.73
N SER A 286 24.72 8.25 -32.03
CA SER A 286 23.68 9.07 -31.41
C SER A 286 23.56 8.84 -29.90
N LYS A 287 22.97 9.81 -29.21
CA LYS A 287 22.70 9.73 -27.77
C LYS A 287 21.83 8.51 -27.43
N GLU A 288 20.79 8.25 -28.22
CA GLU A 288 19.84 7.16 -28.04
C GLU A 288 20.52 5.79 -28.17
N ALA A 289 21.31 5.57 -29.23
CA ALA A 289 22.02 4.30 -29.44
C ALA A 289 23.04 4.04 -28.31
N VAL A 290 23.73 5.08 -27.85
CA VAL A 290 24.72 4.97 -26.77
C VAL A 290 24.02 4.71 -25.42
N LEU A 291 22.96 5.44 -25.08
CA LEU A 291 22.18 5.23 -23.86
C LEU A 291 21.56 3.83 -23.81
N SER A 292 21.06 3.31 -24.94
CA SER A 292 20.45 1.98 -25.04
C SER A 292 21.39 0.88 -24.55
N ASP A 293 22.65 0.92 -25.00
CA ASP A 293 23.65 -0.06 -24.60
C ASP A 293 24.10 0.14 -23.15
N TRP A 294 24.31 1.39 -22.71
CA TRP A 294 24.71 1.71 -21.34
C TRP A 294 23.63 1.34 -20.31
N PHE A 295 22.36 1.64 -20.58
CA PHE A 295 21.25 1.24 -19.71
C PHE A 295 21.22 -0.27 -19.56
N ARG A 296 21.43 -1.04 -20.63
CA ARG A 296 21.40 -2.50 -20.54
C ARG A 296 22.52 -3.03 -19.64
N VAL A 297 23.77 -2.59 -19.85
CA VAL A 297 24.89 -3.09 -19.03
C VAL A 297 24.79 -2.62 -17.58
N MET A 298 24.30 -1.40 -17.35
CA MET A 298 24.17 -0.84 -15.99
C MET A 298 22.96 -1.37 -15.23
N GLN A 299 21.89 -1.77 -15.92
CA GLN A 299 20.76 -2.47 -15.32
C GLN A 299 21.20 -3.83 -14.75
N LEU A 300 22.01 -4.59 -15.49
CA LEU A 300 22.50 -5.87 -14.98
C LEU A 300 23.56 -5.69 -13.89
N ALA A 301 24.46 -4.72 -14.10
CA ALA A 301 25.52 -4.42 -13.16
C ALA A 301 25.06 -3.68 -11.89
N GLY A 302 23.84 -3.12 -11.87
CA GLY A 302 23.36 -2.22 -10.82
C GLY A 302 24.22 -0.97 -10.64
N GLY A 303 24.69 -0.39 -11.75
CA GLY A 303 25.61 0.75 -11.76
C GLY A 303 25.01 2.01 -11.14
N ARG A 304 25.84 2.81 -10.45
CA ARG A 304 25.50 4.18 -10.03
C ARG A 304 26.00 5.18 -11.07
N ARG A 305 25.32 6.33 -11.21
CA ARG A 305 25.70 7.40 -12.17
C ARG A 305 27.20 7.62 -12.25
N GLY A 306 27.84 8.02 -11.14
CA GLY A 306 29.25 8.41 -11.13
C GLY A 306 30.24 7.28 -11.45
N GLU A 307 29.78 6.03 -11.56
CA GLU A 307 30.60 4.90 -11.98
C GLU A 307 30.76 4.86 -13.52
N TRP A 308 29.83 5.45 -14.29
CA TRP A 308 29.82 5.34 -15.75
C TRP A 308 29.46 6.63 -16.52
N ALA A 309 28.79 7.60 -15.91
CA ALA A 309 28.31 8.83 -16.52
C ALA A 309 28.68 10.07 -15.70
N GLN A 310 28.59 11.25 -16.31
CA GLN A 310 28.97 12.53 -15.72
C GLN A 310 27.80 13.21 -15.02
N ASP A 311 28.10 14.20 -14.18
CA ASP A 311 27.06 14.99 -13.54
C ASP A 311 26.38 15.95 -14.54
N ARG A 312 25.24 16.50 -14.12
CA ARG A 312 24.52 17.52 -14.91
C ARG A 312 25.46 18.69 -15.19
N GLY A 313 25.50 19.13 -16.45
CA GLY A 313 26.37 20.22 -16.90
C GLY A 313 27.81 19.81 -17.22
N ARG A 314 28.19 18.55 -17.04
CA ARG A 314 29.54 18.03 -17.36
C ARG A 314 29.58 17.19 -18.65
N GLY A 315 28.88 17.65 -19.68
CA GLY A 315 28.83 16.98 -20.98
C GLY A 315 30.09 17.19 -21.84
N LEU A 316 30.90 18.20 -21.55
CA LEU A 316 32.11 18.49 -22.33
C LEU A 316 33.20 17.43 -22.10
N ILE A 317 33.77 16.90 -23.18
CA ILE A 317 34.81 15.87 -23.12
C ILE A 317 36.08 16.29 -22.37
N THR A 318 36.33 17.59 -22.30
CA THR A 318 37.48 18.21 -21.61
C THR A 318 37.30 18.36 -20.10
N ASN A 319 36.08 18.14 -19.57
CA ASN A 319 35.78 18.36 -18.16
C ASN A 319 35.03 17.17 -17.53
N PRO A 320 35.66 15.98 -17.45
CA PRO A 320 35.06 14.82 -16.81
C PRO A 320 34.96 14.99 -15.28
N ASP A 321 34.06 14.23 -14.66
CA ASP A 321 34.05 14.00 -13.22
C ASP A 321 35.35 13.27 -12.82
N LEU A 322 36.08 13.87 -11.87
CA LEU A 322 37.31 13.33 -11.31
C LEU A 322 37.06 12.75 -9.92
N ASN A 323 37.83 11.72 -9.57
CA ASN A 323 37.88 11.18 -8.22
C ASN A 323 38.82 12.02 -7.32
N ALA A 324 38.92 11.63 -6.05
CA ALA A 324 39.79 12.31 -5.08
C ALA A 324 41.30 12.28 -5.42
N ARG A 325 41.73 11.42 -6.35
CA ARG A 325 43.11 11.34 -6.85
C ARG A 325 43.33 12.15 -8.14
N GLY A 326 42.29 12.79 -8.67
CA GLY A 326 42.36 13.51 -9.94
C GLY A 326 42.21 12.64 -11.18
N ASP A 327 41.95 11.34 -11.06
CA ASP A 327 41.66 10.47 -12.21
C ASP A 327 40.17 10.53 -12.58
N PRO A 328 39.78 10.22 -13.82
CA PRO A 328 38.37 10.10 -14.17
C PRO A 328 37.65 9.07 -13.28
N ALA A 329 36.50 9.47 -12.74
CA ALA A 329 35.70 8.64 -11.85
C ALA A 329 34.96 7.52 -12.59
N ALA A 330 34.46 7.83 -13.80
CA ALA A 330 33.73 6.90 -14.64
C ALA A 330 34.65 5.88 -15.35
N PHE A 331 34.07 4.76 -15.82
CA PHE A 331 34.82 3.71 -16.51
C PHE A 331 35.60 4.22 -17.72
N CYS A 332 36.86 3.79 -17.81
CA CYS A 332 37.69 3.91 -19.00
C CYS A 332 38.01 2.54 -19.59
N LEU A 333 38.64 2.55 -20.77
CA LEU A 333 38.95 1.34 -21.52
C LEU A 333 39.72 0.29 -20.71
N GLN A 334 40.66 0.69 -19.86
CA GLN A 334 41.45 -0.23 -19.04
C GLN A 334 40.67 -0.96 -17.94
N ASP A 335 39.44 -0.54 -17.64
CA ASP A 335 38.60 -1.20 -16.63
C ASP A 335 37.86 -2.42 -17.20
N ILE A 336 37.97 -2.67 -18.51
CA ILE A 336 37.23 -3.71 -19.23
C ILE A 336 38.21 -4.75 -19.78
N ASN A 337 38.06 -6.00 -19.36
CA ASN A 337 38.80 -7.14 -19.91
C ASN A 337 37.84 -8.13 -20.56
N PHE A 338 38.14 -8.52 -21.80
CA PHE A 338 37.37 -9.51 -22.55
C PHE A 338 38.02 -10.89 -22.47
N PHE A 339 37.20 -11.93 -22.41
CA PHE A 339 37.65 -13.31 -22.39
C PHE A 339 36.83 -14.16 -23.37
N ALA A 340 37.54 -15.02 -24.09
CA ALA A 340 36.96 -16.11 -24.85
C ALA A 340 36.74 -17.34 -23.96
N SER A 341 36.31 -18.43 -24.60
CA SER A 341 36.19 -19.74 -23.97
C SER A 341 37.43 -20.15 -23.18
N GLY A 342 37.20 -20.85 -22.07
CA GLY A 342 38.28 -21.29 -21.17
C GLY A 342 39.03 -20.15 -20.47
N LYS A 343 38.42 -18.96 -20.33
CA LYS A 343 39.02 -17.76 -19.70
C LYS A 343 40.28 -17.26 -20.43
N LYS A 344 40.39 -17.49 -21.74
CA LYS A 344 41.48 -16.93 -22.55
C LYS A 344 41.28 -15.42 -22.70
N LYS A 345 42.17 -14.63 -22.11
CA LYS A 345 42.13 -13.15 -22.22
C LYS A 345 42.33 -12.70 -23.66
N LEU A 346 41.49 -11.79 -24.12
CA LEU A 346 41.55 -11.19 -25.45
C LEU A 346 42.09 -9.75 -25.34
N THR A 347 42.83 -9.32 -26.37
CA THR A 347 43.09 -7.89 -26.56
C THR A 347 41.80 -7.19 -27.00
N VAL A 348 41.74 -5.86 -26.82
CA VAL A 348 40.59 -5.07 -27.30
C VAL A 348 40.40 -5.26 -28.81
N ALA A 349 41.47 -5.27 -29.60
CA ALA A 349 41.39 -5.50 -31.05
C ALA A 349 40.80 -6.89 -31.37
N GLN A 350 41.21 -7.94 -30.66
CA GLN A 350 40.66 -9.29 -30.83
C GLN A 350 39.19 -9.37 -30.47
N ALA A 351 38.77 -8.73 -29.37
CA ALA A 351 37.37 -8.70 -28.94
C ALA A 351 36.46 -7.95 -29.93
N LEU A 352 37.00 -6.97 -30.67
CA LEU A 352 36.24 -6.18 -31.63
C LEU A 352 36.12 -6.82 -33.03
N ALA A 353 37.00 -7.75 -33.40
CA ALA A 353 37.08 -8.34 -34.74
C ALA A 353 35.91 -9.33 -35.03
N PRO A 354 35.81 -10.53 -34.45
CA PRO A 354 34.56 -11.31 -34.46
C PRO A 354 33.87 -11.32 -33.08
N PRO A 355 32.72 -10.63 -32.90
CA PRO A 355 32.03 -10.52 -31.61
C PRO A 355 31.67 -11.86 -30.95
N LYS A 356 31.44 -12.91 -31.75
CA LYS A 356 31.05 -14.26 -31.29
C LYS A 356 32.14 -14.97 -30.49
N ALA A 357 33.39 -14.49 -30.51
CA ALA A 357 34.49 -15.11 -29.77
C ALA A 357 34.54 -14.70 -28.29
N VAL A 358 33.76 -13.69 -27.87
CA VAL A 358 33.76 -13.18 -26.51
C VAL A 358 32.64 -13.85 -25.72
N GLU A 359 33.00 -14.59 -24.66
CA GLU A 359 32.03 -15.23 -23.77
C GLU A 359 31.78 -14.40 -22.51
N THR A 360 32.82 -13.75 -21.98
CA THR A 360 32.72 -13.03 -20.71
C THR A 360 33.47 -11.70 -20.72
N VAL A 361 32.96 -10.76 -19.92
CA VAL A 361 33.58 -9.48 -19.62
C VAL A 361 33.88 -9.45 -18.13
N LEU A 362 35.11 -9.17 -17.77
CA LEU A 362 35.48 -8.79 -16.41
C LEU A 362 35.58 -7.27 -16.35
N LEU A 363 34.80 -6.70 -15.45
CA LEU A 363 34.64 -5.27 -15.32
C LEU A 363 35.12 -4.83 -13.95
N LYS A 364 36.07 -3.90 -13.94
CA LYS A 364 36.69 -3.37 -12.74
C LYS A 364 36.01 -2.08 -12.32
N TRP A 365 35.50 -2.06 -11.10
CA TRP A 365 34.91 -0.86 -10.52
C TRP A 365 35.97 0.06 -9.96
N ARG A 366 36.46 0.97 -10.79
CA ARG A 366 37.46 1.95 -10.37
C ARG A 366 37.05 2.73 -9.13
N MET A 367 35.79 3.14 -9.05
CA MET A 367 35.24 3.91 -7.94
C MET A 367 33.95 3.29 -7.44
N GLN A 368 33.78 3.24 -6.12
CA GLN A 368 32.56 2.74 -5.47
C GLN A 368 32.28 3.53 -4.20
N LYS A 369 31.00 3.80 -3.95
CA LYS A 369 30.56 4.55 -2.75
C LYS A 369 30.90 3.86 -1.43
N ASN A 370 31.08 2.53 -1.44
CA ASN A 370 31.43 1.76 -0.24
C ASN A 370 32.94 1.77 0.09
N GLY A 371 33.78 2.39 -0.74
CA GLY A 371 35.23 2.46 -0.51
C GLY A 371 36.03 1.29 -1.09
N ASP A 372 35.38 0.20 -1.52
CA ASP A 372 36.05 -0.98 -2.10
C ASP A 372 36.44 -0.74 -3.56
N HIS A 373 37.29 0.25 -3.80
CA HIS A 373 37.76 0.59 -5.14
C HIS A 373 38.55 -0.57 -5.77
N GLY A 374 38.24 -0.86 -7.03
CA GLY A 374 38.90 -1.91 -7.81
C GLY A 374 38.25 -3.28 -7.73
N GLU A 375 37.07 -3.43 -7.09
CA GLU A 375 36.31 -4.70 -7.12
C GLU A 375 36.00 -5.10 -8.57
N GLU A 376 36.19 -6.37 -8.90
CA GLU A 376 35.92 -6.89 -10.24
C GLU A 376 34.66 -7.76 -10.26
N LYS A 377 33.84 -7.62 -11.29
CA LYS A 377 32.67 -8.47 -11.55
C LYS A 377 32.72 -9.02 -12.95
N GLN A 378 32.47 -10.33 -13.05
CA GLN A 378 32.39 -11.03 -14.31
C GLN A 378 30.94 -11.09 -14.78
N PHE A 379 30.73 -10.84 -16.06
CA PHE A 379 29.46 -10.97 -16.76
C PHE A 379 29.64 -11.94 -17.91
N SER A 380 28.62 -12.74 -18.19
CA SER A 380 28.63 -13.73 -19.27
C SER A 380 27.62 -13.40 -20.36
N CYS A 381 27.81 -14.04 -21.52
CA CYS A 381 26.87 -13.99 -22.62
C CYS A 381 25.47 -14.46 -22.18
N ASN A 382 24.44 -13.83 -22.73
CA ASN A 382 23.08 -14.36 -22.68
C ASN A 382 22.80 -15.02 -24.02
N GLU A 383 22.87 -16.35 -24.06
CA GLU A 383 22.68 -17.14 -25.28
C GLU A 383 21.20 -17.22 -25.68
N ASP A 384 20.29 -17.14 -24.71
CA ASP A 384 18.85 -17.26 -24.92
C ASP A 384 18.24 -16.02 -25.59
N ASP A 385 18.78 -14.83 -25.29
CA ASP A 385 18.29 -13.56 -25.85
C ASP A 385 19.45 -12.62 -26.23
N PRO A 386 19.84 -12.62 -27.52
CA PRO A 386 20.87 -11.72 -28.04
C PRO A 386 20.56 -10.24 -27.88
N LYS A 387 19.28 -9.81 -27.86
CA LYS A 387 18.91 -8.38 -27.70
C LYS A 387 19.27 -7.89 -26.29
N LEU A 388 19.17 -8.77 -25.32
CA LEU A 388 19.47 -8.53 -23.92
C LEU A 388 20.89 -8.98 -23.51
N CYS A 389 21.71 -9.48 -24.43
CA CYS A 389 23.07 -9.94 -24.15
C CYS A 389 24.02 -8.79 -23.82
N VAL A 390 24.49 -8.74 -22.57
CA VAL A 390 25.39 -7.67 -22.08
C VAL A 390 26.76 -7.67 -22.74
N ILE A 391 27.25 -8.81 -23.22
CA ILE A 391 28.55 -8.90 -23.88
C ILE A 391 28.53 -8.15 -25.20
N LEU A 392 27.47 -8.32 -26.01
CA LEU A 392 27.29 -7.57 -27.25
C LEU A 392 27.23 -6.05 -26.99
N LYS A 393 26.59 -5.64 -25.88
CA LYS A 393 26.48 -4.23 -25.48
C LYS A 393 27.84 -3.66 -25.06
N TRP A 394 28.65 -4.41 -24.30
CA TRP A 394 30.02 -4.02 -23.98
C TRP A 394 30.92 -3.91 -25.21
N ILE A 395 30.81 -4.86 -26.15
CA ILE A 395 31.54 -4.81 -27.42
C ILE A 395 31.15 -3.54 -28.20
N ASN A 396 29.86 -3.20 -28.26
CA ASN A 396 29.41 -1.97 -28.91
C ASN A 396 29.96 -0.72 -28.22
N ILE A 397 29.87 -0.63 -26.89
CA ILE A 397 30.42 0.50 -26.11
C ILE A 397 31.93 0.67 -26.40
N VAL A 398 32.70 -0.41 -26.34
CA VAL A 398 34.15 -0.37 -26.61
C VAL A 398 34.44 -0.03 -28.07
N ARG A 399 33.71 -0.61 -29.03
CA ARG A 399 33.85 -0.31 -30.45
C ARG A 399 33.63 1.19 -30.72
N ARG A 400 32.61 1.78 -30.10
CA ARG A 400 32.32 3.20 -30.22
C ARG A 400 33.44 4.06 -29.66
N PHE A 401 33.87 3.75 -28.45
CA PHE A 401 34.97 4.46 -27.82
C PHE A 401 36.24 4.42 -28.66
N VAL A 402 36.63 3.24 -29.16
CA VAL A 402 37.81 3.07 -30.01
C VAL A 402 37.69 3.84 -31.32
N LYS A 403 36.49 3.92 -31.92
CA LYS A 403 36.28 4.77 -33.11
C LYS A 403 36.48 6.26 -32.83
N PHE A 404 36.11 6.76 -31.66
CA PHE A 404 36.25 8.19 -31.33
C PHE A 404 37.63 8.58 -30.81
N PHE A 405 38.24 7.73 -29.98
CA PHE A 405 39.42 8.06 -29.21
C PHE A 405 40.60 7.13 -29.44
N GLY A 406 40.45 6.08 -30.25
CA GLY A 406 41.43 5.01 -30.36
C GLY A 406 41.56 4.23 -29.04
N TYR A 407 42.75 3.73 -28.76
CA TYR A 407 43.05 2.96 -27.55
C TYR A 407 43.48 3.84 -26.36
N LYS A 408 42.96 5.08 -26.28
CA LYS A 408 43.31 5.99 -25.19
C LYS A 408 42.90 5.43 -23.83
N HIS A 409 43.79 5.60 -22.87
CA HIS A 409 43.56 5.29 -21.46
C HIS A 409 43.12 6.54 -20.71
N ASN A 410 42.49 6.36 -19.54
CA ASN A 410 42.08 7.47 -18.66
C ASN A 410 41.14 8.50 -19.33
N VAL A 411 40.28 8.03 -20.24
CA VAL A 411 39.18 8.83 -20.81
C VAL A 411 37.87 8.08 -20.57
N PRO A 412 36.84 8.71 -19.97
CA PRO A 412 35.53 8.09 -19.78
C PRO A 412 34.91 7.57 -21.07
N MET A 413 34.25 6.42 -21.00
CA MET A 413 33.73 5.72 -22.17
C MET A 413 32.29 6.05 -22.55
N ALA A 414 31.51 6.66 -21.66
CA ALA A 414 30.12 7.01 -21.94
C ALA A 414 30.05 8.30 -22.77
N VAL A 415 30.33 8.17 -24.08
CA VAL A 415 30.41 9.27 -25.04
C VAL A 415 29.46 9.03 -26.21
N TYR A 416 28.85 10.12 -26.69
CA TYR A 416 28.03 10.15 -27.90
C TYR A 416 28.43 11.35 -28.78
N ARG A 417 27.97 11.35 -30.03
CA ARG A 417 28.09 12.47 -30.95
C ARG A 417 26.79 13.27 -30.89
N HIS A 418 26.87 14.54 -30.54
CA HIS A 418 25.71 15.41 -30.46
C HIS A 418 25.19 15.73 -31.86
N ASP A 419 23.89 15.50 -32.11
CA ASP A 419 23.32 15.59 -33.45
C ASP A 419 23.48 17.01 -34.05
N ASP A 420 23.14 18.05 -33.30
CA ASP A 420 23.19 19.43 -33.81
C ASP A 420 24.61 19.98 -34.03
N THR A 421 25.53 19.71 -33.10
CA THR A 421 26.86 20.34 -33.11
C THR A 421 27.94 19.43 -33.68
N ASN A 422 27.63 18.15 -33.91
CA ASN A 422 28.56 17.09 -34.28
C ASN A 422 29.73 16.88 -33.29
N ASN A 423 29.71 17.57 -32.14
CA ASN A 423 30.72 17.46 -31.10
C ASN A 423 30.54 16.16 -30.32
N LEU A 424 31.66 15.63 -29.82
CA LEU A 424 31.62 14.53 -28.86
C LEU A 424 31.26 15.06 -27.48
N CYS A 425 30.31 14.41 -26.83
CA CYS A 425 29.80 14.76 -25.51
C CYS A 425 29.77 13.52 -24.62
N TYR A 426 30.04 13.69 -23.33
CA TYR A 426 29.77 12.65 -22.34
C TYR A 426 28.27 12.57 -22.01
N ILE A 427 27.80 11.36 -21.70
CA ILE A 427 26.48 11.16 -21.10
C ILE A 427 26.45 11.82 -19.71
N THR A 428 25.43 12.62 -19.47
CA THR A 428 25.17 13.27 -18.17
C THR A 428 23.93 12.69 -17.48
N SER A 429 23.72 13.03 -16.20
CA SER A 429 22.46 12.71 -15.51
C SER A 429 21.22 13.28 -16.20
N ALA A 430 21.34 14.42 -16.88
CA ALA A 430 20.22 15.02 -17.61
C ALA A 430 19.81 14.16 -18.81
N ASP A 431 20.78 13.64 -19.57
CA ASP A 431 20.51 12.75 -20.70
C ASP A 431 19.86 11.45 -20.26
N ILE A 432 20.31 10.92 -19.12
CA ILE A 432 19.76 9.70 -18.53
C ILE A 432 18.32 9.92 -18.08
N GLU A 433 18.06 11.02 -17.36
CA GLU A 433 16.71 11.38 -16.90
C GLU A 433 15.77 11.58 -18.07
N ASP A 434 16.16 12.35 -19.09
CA ASP A 434 15.35 12.58 -20.30
C ASP A 434 14.99 11.25 -20.99
N GLY A 435 15.99 10.42 -21.30
CA GLY A 435 15.77 9.15 -21.97
C GLY A 435 14.86 8.20 -21.17
N MET A 436 15.10 8.07 -19.86
CA MET A 436 14.26 7.19 -19.03
C MET A 436 12.84 7.71 -18.86
N GLN A 437 12.68 9.02 -18.69
CA GLN A 437 11.37 9.63 -18.45
C GLN A 437 10.50 9.57 -19.71
N ARG A 438 11.06 9.86 -20.90
CA ARG A 438 10.33 9.71 -22.17
C ARG A 438 9.81 8.29 -22.37
N THR A 439 10.64 7.29 -22.12
CA THR A 439 10.22 5.89 -22.26
C THR A 439 9.22 5.45 -21.19
N ALA A 440 9.33 5.97 -19.97
CA ALA A 440 8.34 5.69 -18.93
C ALA A 440 6.98 6.34 -19.24
N ILE A 441 6.97 7.56 -19.78
CA ILE A 441 5.76 8.24 -20.25
C ILE A 441 5.07 7.38 -21.31
N GLU A 442 5.82 6.88 -22.27
CA GLU A 442 5.29 6.06 -23.36
C GLU A 442 4.77 4.70 -22.86
N LEU A 443 5.58 3.93 -22.13
CA LEU A 443 5.22 2.57 -21.72
C LEU A 443 4.02 2.54 -20.77
N TYR A 444 3.91 3.55 -19.90
CA TYR A 444 2.89 3.59 -18.84
C TYR A 444 1.78 4.60 -19.13
N GLU A 445 1.77 5.21 -20.32
CA GLU A 445 0.77 6.19 -20.75
C GLU A 445 0.59 7.35 -19.73
N LEU A 446 1.72 7.86 -19.22
CA LEU A 446 1.72 8.91 -18.18
C LEU A 446 1.42 10.28 -18.79
N ASP A 447 0.61 11.07 -18.09
CA ASP A 447 0.37 12.46 -18.46
C ASP A 447 1.51 13.35 -17.94
N THR A 448 2.10 14.14 -18.85
CA THR A 448 3.30 14.96 -18.54
C THR A 448 3.07 16.03 -17.48
N GLN A 449 1.83 16.45 -17.23
CA GLN A 449 1.49 17.46 -16.24
C GLN A 449 0.98 16.84 -14.95
N ARG A 450 -0.03 15.95 -15.05
CA ARG A 450 -0.66 15.29 -13.90
C ARG A 450 0.30 14.34 -13.19
N ASP A 451 1.14 13.63 -13.95
CA ASP A 451 1.98 12.54 -13.43
C ASP A 451 3.45 12.98 -13.29
N LYS A 452 3.72 14.30 -13.29
CA LYS A 452 5.06 14.91 -13.25
C LYS A 452 5.94 14.36 -12.12
N ASP A 453 5.39 14.13 -10.94
CA ASP A 453 6.16 13.65 -9.80
C ASP A 453 6.45 12.15 -9.87
N ASP A 454 5.60 11.36 -10.53
CA ASP A 454 5.87 9.95 -10.83
C ASP A 454 6.94 9.83 -11.93
N ILE A 455 6.87 10.67 -12.97
CA ILE A 455 7.87 10.74 -14.04
C ILE A 455 9.26 11.04 -13.45
N LYS A 456 9.38 12.01 -12.53
CA LYS A 456 10.65 12.35 -11.87
C LYS A 456 11.28 11.19 -11.09
N ARG A 457 10.55 10.11 -10.79
CA ARG A 457 11.13 8.94 -10.11
C ARG A 457 12.04 8.12 -11.01
N PHE A 458 12.00 8.33 -12.33
CA PHE A 458 12.93 7.72 -13.28
C PHE A 458 14.20 8.56 -13.42
N SER A 459 15.34 7.97 -13.04
CA SER A 459 16.66 8.62 -13.00
C SER A 459 17.77 7.58 -13.13
N ALA A 460 19.03 8.00 -13.19
CA ALA A 460 20.17 7.06 -13.22
C ALA A 460 20.14 6.01 -12.08
N HIS A 461 19.54 6.32 -10.93
CA HIS A 461 19.41 5.37 -9.83
C HIS A 461 18.44 4.21 -10.14
N SER A 462 17.49 4.41 -11.07
CA SER A 462 16.51 3.41 -11.51
C SER A 462 17.15 2.14 -12.06
N LEU A 463 18.36 2.23 -12.64
CA LEU A 463 19.12 1.05 -13.10
C LEU A 463 19.49 0.13 -11.93
N ARG A 464 19.95 0.72 -10.83
CA ARG A 464 20.30 -0.01 -9.61
C ARG A 464 19.08 -0.56 -8.89
N VAL A 465 17.97 0.19 -8.88
CA VAL A 465 16.68 -0.30 -8.35
C VAL A 465 16.18 -1.47 -9.20
N GLY A 466 16.22 -1.33 -10.53
CA GLY A 466 15.82 -2.36 -11.48
C GLY A 466 16.59 -3.66 -11.30
N ALA A 467 17.92 -3.58 -11.20
CA ALA A 467 18.79 -4.72 -10.91
C ALA A 467 18.33 -5.49 -9.67
N CYS A 468 18.09 -4.77 -8.58
CA CYS A 468 17.67 -5.33 -7.30
C CYS A 468 16.30 -6.02 -7.39
N VAL A 469 15.35 -5.37 -8.06
CA VAL A 469 13.99 -5.90 -8.24
C VAL A 469 14.00 -7.16 -9.12
N ILE A 470 14.83 -7.20 -10.16
CA ILE A 470 15.00 -8.38 -11.02
C ILE A 470 15.54 -9.56 -10.21
N LEU A 471 16.64 -9.37 -9.46
CA LEU A 471 17.23 -10.46 -8.65
C LEU A 471 16.25 -10.97 -7.58
N GLN A 472 15.51 -10.05 -6.94
CA GLN A 472 14.47 -10.42 -6.00
C GLN A 472 13.35 -11.24 -6.66
N ALA A 473 12.87 -10.81 -7.84
CA ALA A 473 11.83 -11.51 -8.59
C ALA A 473 12.26 -12.95 -8.93
N LEU A 474 13.52 -13.13 -9.30
CA LEU A 474 14.13 -14.43 -9.59
C LEU A 474 14.36 -15.30 -8.33
N GLY A 475 14.15 -14.76 -7.13
CA GLY A 475 14.28 -15.51 -5.88
C GLY A 475 15.71 -15.64 -5.35
N PHE A 476 16.63 -14.77 -5.77
CA PHE A 476 17.98 -14.72 -5.23
C PHE A 476 17.93 -14.41 -3.73
N GLN A 477 18.79 -15.08 -2.98
CA GLN A 477 18.95 -14.87 -1.54
C GLN A 477 19.64 -13.53 -1.25
N ASP A 478 19.41 -12.99 -0.06
CA ASP A 478 19.92 -11.69 0.38
C ASP A 478 21.43 -11.52 0.17
N HIS A 479 22.22 -12.54 0.53
CA HIS A 479 23.68 -12.51 0.38
C HIS A 479 24.11 -12.48 -1.10
N GLN A 480 23.37 -13.15 -1.99
CA GLN A 480 23.64 -13.16 -3.43
C GLN A 480 23.34 -11.77 -4.03
N ILE A 481 22.23 -11.15 -3.65
CA ILE A 481 21.88 -9.79 -4.08
C ILE A 481 22.94 -8.79 -3.63
N GLN A 482 23.39 -8.87 -2.37
CA GLN A 482 24.47 -8.04 -1.84
C GLN A 482 25.78 -8.23 -2.61
N GLN A 483 26.18 -9.48 -2.90
CA GLN A 483 27.40 -9.79 -3.60
C GLN A 483 27.38 -9.33 -5.07
N LEU A 484 26.26 -9.52 -5.77
CA LEU A 484 26.12 -9.14 -7.18
C LEU A 484 26.07 -7.62 -7.35
N LEU A 485 25.27 -6.94 -6.53
CA LEU A 485 25.03 -5.50 -6.63
C LEU A 485 25.94 -4.66 -5.73
N ARG A 486 26.84 -5.31 -4.99
CA ARG A 486 27.91 -4.69 -4.21
C ARG A 486 27.36 -3.80 -3.10
N TRP A 487 26.40 -4.33 -2.35
CA TRP A 487 25.92 -3.71 -1.13
C TRP A 487 26.59 -4.35 0.07
N LYS A 488 27.13 -3.51 0.97
CA LYS A 488 27.69 -3.94 2.26
C LYS A 488 26.67 -3.97 3.39
N SER A 489 25.50 -3.36 3.20
CA SER A 489 24.47 -3.24 4.22
C SER A 489 23.11 -3.59 3.64
N ASP A 490 22.15 -3.81 4.54
CA ASP A 490 20.75 -4.13 4.22
C ASP A 490 19.95 -2.96 3.65
N LYS A 491 20.59 -1.81 3.36
CA LYS A 491 19.97 -0.68 2.66
C LYS A 491 19.34 -1.07 1.33
N TRP A 492 19.80 -2.16 0.71
CA TRP A 492 19.23 -2.68 -0.52
C TRP A 492 17.76 -3.11 -0.41
N ARG A 493 17.33 -3.54 0.79
CA ARG A 493 15.94 -3.94 1.08
C ARG A 493 14.94 -2.80 0.89
N THR A 494 15.38 -1.55 0.78
CA THR A 494 14.50 -0.42 0.47
C THR A 494 14.06 -0.39 -1.00
N TYR A 495 14.79 -1.10 -1.88
CA TYR A 495 14.52 -1.13 -3.32
C TYR A 495 13.61 -2.28 -3.75
N THR A 496 13.38 -3.27 -2.89
CA THR A 496 12.55 -4.45 -3.16
C THR A 496 11.07 -4.09 -3.38
N ARG A 497 10.39 -4.74 -4.32
CA ARG A 497 8.99 -4.40 -4.65
C ARG A 497 8.05 -5.52 -4.19
N ASN A 498 6.80 -5.14 -3.89
CA ASN A 498 5.71 -6.11 -3.74
C ASN A 498 5.29 -6.57 -5.15
N LEU A 499 6.02 -7.54 -5.68
CA LEU A 499 5.82 -8.03 -7.05
C LEU A 499 4.72 -9.10 -7.07
N PHE A 500 3.92 -9.14 -8.13
CA PHE A 500 2.92 -10.19 -8.33
C PHE A 500 3.50 -11.62 -8.29
N ILE A 501 4.76 -11.80 -8.71
CA ILE A 501 5.46 -13.09 -8.61
C ILE A 501 5.65 -13.54 -7.15
N MET A 502 5.78 -12.61 -6.19
CA MET A 502 5.81 -12.91 -4.76
C MET A 502 4.43 -13.37 -4.27
N THR A 503 3.35 -12.73 -4.76
CA THR A 503 1.98 -13.17 -4.50
C THR A 503 1.74 -14.60 -5.00
N LYS A 504 2.25 -14.96 -6.20
CA LYS A 504 2.19 -16.34 -6.71
C LYS A 504 2.97 -17.34 -5.84
N LYS A 505 4.08 -16.92 -5.21
CA LYS A 505 4.83 -17.76 -4.27
C LYS A 505 4.08 -17.96 -2.95
N HIS A 506 3.28 -17.00 -2.49
CA HIS A 506 2.40 -17.19 -1.32
C HIS A 506 1.38 -18.32 -1.55
N ASN A 507 0.90 -18.52 -2.77
CA ASN A 507 -0.04 -19.59 -3.09
C ASN A 507 0.60 -21.00 -3.16
N ARG A 508 1.91 -21.12 -2.92
CA ARG A 508 2.64 -22.40 -2.89
C ARG A 508 2.98 -22.87 -1.47
N VAL A 509 2.56 -22.12 -0.46
CA VAL A 509 2.51 -22.52 0.95
C VAL A 509 1.11 -23.04 1.22
#